data_AF-A0A832B3A8-F1
#
_entry.id   AF-A0A832B3A8-F1
#
_cell.length_a   1.000
_cell.length_b   1.000
_cell.length_c   1.000
_cell.angle_alpha   90.00
_cell.angle_beta   90.00
_cell.angle_gamma   90.00
#
_symmetry.space_group_name_H-M   'P 1'
#
loop_
_entity.id
_entity.type
_entity.pdbx_description
1 polymer ?
#
loop_
_entity_poly.entity_id
_entity_poly.type
_entity_poly.pdbx_seq_one_letter_code
_entity_poly.pdbx_strand_id
1 'polypeptide(L)'
;MEKTSLNRMAATVRKSIAGLRVVRFDVAPNGLVHGTATDQVVGRVVAAVELRGNGLFTVLRDEEKPGSCLRHDPLALGLHHRDLVLHSDHADGGEWHTSSRRPMHYAAGTPLVALHTEQSTAYCVGPAPLRLVPAPSTGHLYATFLATCVPPSVREVRAVLAAHPDAEVGAALALIPGA
;
A
#
# COMPACT_ATOMS: atom_id res chain seq x y z
N MET A 1 -1.16 11.78 11.34
CA MET A 1 0.12 12.02 10.65
C MET A 1 -0.08 13.07 9.56
N GLU A 2 0.80 14.07 9.43
CA GLU A 2 0.68 15.08 8.38
C GLU A 2 0.98 14.51 6.98
N LYS A 3 0.25 14.96 5.94
CA LYS A 3 0.41 14.51 4.55
C LYS A 3 1.84 14.67 4.02
N THR A 4 2.57 15.68 4.51
CA THR A 4 3.99 15.91 4.17
C THR A 4 4.90 14.80 4.70
N SER A 5 4.61 14.27 5.89
CA SER A 5 5.37 13.18 6.51
C SER A 5 5.19 11.86 5.77
N LEU A 6 3.97 11.55 5.33
CA LEU A 6 3.67 10.37 4.51
C LEU A 6 4.42 10.37 3.18
N ASN A 7 4.42 11.51 2.46
CA ASN A 7 5.16 11.64 1.21
C ASN A 7 6.67 11.44 1.40
N ARG A 8 7.23 12.00 2.48
CA ARG A 8 8.66 11.82 2.82
C ARG A 8 8.98 10.36 3.14
N MET A 9 8.14 9.70 3.92
CA MET A 9 8.27 8.28 4.25
C MET A 9 8.26 7.43 2.98
N ALA A 10 7.25 7.60 2.12
CA ALA A 10 7.13 6.86 0.86
C ALA A 10 8.34 7.07 -0.07
N ALA A 11 8.81 8.31 -0.21
CA ALA A 11 10.00 8.63 -0.99
C ALA A 11 11.27 7.97 -0.42
N THR A 12 11.41 7.94 0.91
CA THR A 12 12.53 7.29 1.60
C THR A 12 12.50 5.78 1.36
N VAL A 13 11.34 5.14 1.56
CA VAL A 13 11.16 3.70 1.29
C VAL A 13 11.49 3.40 -0.17
N ARG A 14 10.90 4.13 -1.12
CA ARG A 14 11.17 3.97 -2.56
C ARG A 14 12.66 4.03 -2.86
N LYS A 15 13.35 5.07 -2.39
CA LYS A 15 14.79 5.26 -2.64
C LYS A 15 15.63 4.10 -2.07
N SER A 16 15.21 3.53 -0.94
CA SER A 16 15.99 2.50 -0.25
C SER A 16 15.82 1.10 -0.86
N ILE A 17 14.63 0.75 -1.35
CA ILE A 17 14.33 -0.65 -1.78
C ILE A 17 13.98 -0.82 -3.26
N ALA A 18 13.60 0.24 -3.99
CA ALA A 18 13.16 0.08 -5.38
C ALA A 18 14.30 -0.41 -6.29
N GLY A 19 13.97 -1.33 -7.19
CA GLY A 19 14.91 -2.01 -8.09
C GLY A 19 15.74 -3.10 -7.43
N LEU A 20 15.57 -3.35 -6.12
CA LEU A 20 16.34 -4.37 -5.40
C LEU A 20 15.56 -5.67 -5.24
N ARG A 21 16.28 -6.79 -5.25
CA ARG A 21 15.70 -8.12 -4.98
C ARG A 21 15.47 -8.33 -3.50
N VAL A 22 14.30 -8.85 -3.16
CA VAL A 22 13.95 -9.32 -1.82
C VAL A 22 14.64 -10.66 -1.56
N VAL A 23 15.47 -10.72 -0.52
CA VAL A 23 16.15 -11.96 -0.09
C VAL A 23 15.46 -12.64 1.09
N ARG A 24 14.67 -11.87 1.84
CA ARG A 24 13.97 -12.36 3.04
C ARG A 24 12.76 -11.48 3.29
N PHE A 25 11.68 -12.12 3.73
CA PHE A 25 10.42 -11.47 4.05
C PHE A 25 9.95 -11.95 5.42
N ASP A 26 9.94 -11.02 6.38
CA ASP A 26 9.49 -11.31 7.74
C ASP A 26 8.09 -10.74 7.95
N VAL A 27 7.20 -11.52 8.56
CA VAL A 27 5.84 -11.11 8.91
C VAL A 27 5.56 -11.55 10.33
N ALA A 28 5.13 -10.63 11.18
CA ALA A 28 4.71 -10.96 12.54
C ALA A 28 3.43 -11.83 12.52
N PRO A 29 3.16 -12.61 13.57
CA PRO A 29 1.83 -13.20 13.78
C PRO A 29 0.81 -12.04 13.83
N ASN A 30 -0.10 -11.98 12.85
CA ASN A 30 -1.05 -10.86 12.61
C ASN A 30 -0.49 -9.62 11.89
N GLY A 31 0.72 -9.72 11.32
CA GLY A 31 1.31 -8.64 10.53
C GLY A 31 0.61 -8.38 9.20
N LEU A 32 -0.17 -9.34 8.68
CA LEU A 32 -0.99 -9.20 7.48
C LEU A 32 -2.46 -9.46 7.82
N VAL A 33 -3.34 -8.52 7.46
CA VAL A 33 -4.80 -8.67 7.53
C VAL A 33 -5.28 -9.62 6.42
N HIS A 34 -4.60 -9.59 5.28
CA HIS A 34 -4.81 -10.53 4.20
C HIS A 34 -3.47 -10.84 3.54
N GLY A 35 -3.03 -12.09 3.58
CA GLY A 35 -1.76 -12.50 3.01
C GLY A 35 -1.95 -13.76 2.20
N THR A 36 -1.79 -13.65 0.88
CA THR A 36 -1.61 -14.81 0.01
C THR A 36 -0.19 -14.81 -0.51
N ALA A 37 0.39 -15.98 -0.76
CA ALA A 37 1.68 -16.12 -1.42
C ALA A 37 2.87 -15.46 -0.71
N THR A 38 2.92 -15.48 0.63
CA THR A 38 4.06 -14.96 1.41
C THR A 38 5.37 -15.67 1.09
N ASP A 39 5.28 -16.96 0.75
CA ASP A 39 6.36 -17.82 0.26
C ASP A 39 6.91 -17.37 -1.11
N GLN A 40 6.10 -16.66 -1.90
CA GLN A 40 6.50 -16.18 -3.23
C GLN A 40 7.15 -14.80 -3.22
N VAL A 41 7.26 -14.14 -2.06
CA VAL A 41 7.85 -12.79 -1.96
C VAL A 41 9.36 -12.82 -2.15
N VAL A 42 10.03 -13.83 -1.60
CA VAL A 42 11.50 -13.97 -1.71
C VAL A 42 11.88 -14.26 -3.16
N GLY A 43 12.93 -13.59 -3.63
CA GLY A 43 13.43 -13.69 -5.01
C GLY A 43 12.86 -12.63 -5.97
N ARG A 44 11.76 -11.97 -5.59
CA ARG A 44 11.15 -10.89 -6.40
C ARG A 44 11.89 -9.57 -6.27
N VAL A 45 11.76 -8.73 -7.28
CA VAL A 45 12.27 -7.35 -7.29
C VAL A 45 11.19 -6.38 -6.85
N VAL A 46 11.55 -5.40 -6.02
CA VAL A 46 10.67 -4.27 -5.71
C VAL A 46 10.60 -3.35 -6.93
N ALA A 47 9.64 -3.57 -7.81
CA ALA A 47 9.53 -2.83 -9.07
C ALA A 47 9.12 -1.38 -8.86
N ALA A 48 8.24 -1.12 -7.89
CA ALA A 48 7.75 0.21 -7.58
C ALA A 48 7.29 0.34 -6.13
N VAL A 49 7.33 1.57 -5.61
CA VAL A 49 6.74 1.96 -4.33
C VAL A 49 5.97 3.25 -4.58
N GLU A 50 4.66 3.28 -4.38
CA GLU A 50 3.82 4.46 -4.60
C GLU A 50 2.94 4.77 -3.40
N LEU A 51 2.86 6.06 -3.07
CA LEU A 51 1.87 6.57 -2.13
C LEU A 51 0.65 7.06 -2.90
N ARG A 52 -0.52 6.61 -2.48
CA ARG A 52 -1.82 7.01 -3.03
C ARG A 52 -2.76 7.24 -1.84
N GLY A 53 -3.21 8.47 -1.63
CA GLY A 53 -3.97 8.86 -0.43
C GLY A 53 -3.17 8.54 0.85
N ASN A 54 -3.74 7.71 1.72
CA ASN A 54 -3.07 7.18 2.92
C ASN A 54 -2.49 5.76 2.71
N GLY A 55 -2.59 5.20 1.51
CA GLY A 55 -2.08 3.85 1.20
C GLY A 55 -0.69 3.88 0.57
N LEU A 56 0.22 3.06 1.08
CA LEU A 56 1.51 2.79 0.43
C LEU A 56 1.43 1.44 -0.30
N PHE A 57 1.74 1.45 -1.60
CA PHE A 57 1.71 0.30 -2.48
C PHE A 57 3.13 -0.06 -2.88
N THR A 58 3.54 -1.29 -2.57
CA THR A 58 4.85 -1.84 -2.95
C THR A 58 4.65 -2.99 -3.92
N VAL A 59 5.13 -2.84 -5.15
CA VAL A 59 4.99 -3.83 -6.23
C VAL A 59 6.20 -4.75 -6.24
N LEU A 60 5.93 -6.05 -6.14
CA LEU A 60 6.92 -7.12 -6.08
C LEU A 60 6.81 -7.96 -7.37
N ARG A 61 7.79 -7.78 -8.25
CA ARG A 61 7.83 -8.38 -9.59
C ARG A 61 8.70 -9.60 -9.64
N ASP A 62 8.21 -10.64 -10.31
CA ASP A 62 9.02 -11.80 -10.68
C ASP A 62 9.98 -11.40 -11.81
N GLU A 63 11.28 -11.50 -11.55
CA GLU A 63 12.33 -11.07 -12.47
C GLU A 63 12.53 -12.07 -13.62
N GLU A 64 12.21 -13.34 -13.40
CA GLU A 64 12.45 -14.41 -14.37
C GLU A 64 11.43 -14.39 -15.53
N LYS A 65 10.30 -13.70 -15.35
CA LYS A 65 9.18 -13.75 -16.31
C LYS A 65 8.57 -12.37 -16.48
N PRO A 66 8.99 -11.57 -17.50
CA PRO A 66 8.23 -10.40 -17.91
C PRO A 66 6.81 -10.84 -18.30
N GLY A 67 5.87 -10.67 -17.37
CA GLY A 67 4.47 -11.00 -17.58
C GLY A 67 3.82 -10.05 -18.58
N SER A 68 2.67 -10.45 -19.12
CA SER A 68 1.81 -9.52 -19.83
C SER A 68 1.35 -8.41 -18.89
N CYS A 69 1.52 -7.16 -19.32
CA CYS A 69 0.98 -6.00 -18.62
C CYS A 69 -0.54 -6.12 -18.52
N LEU A 70 -1.11 -5.72 -17.38
CA LEU A 70 -2.55 -5.63 -17.24
C LEU A 70 -3.06 -4.47 -18.10
N ARG A 71 -3.85 -4.78 -19.15
CA ARG A 71 -4.38 -3.81 -20.13
C ARG A 71 -5.27 -2.72 -19.52
N HIS A 72 -5.73 -2.93 -18.29
CA HIS A 72 -6.52 -2.01 -17.50
C HIS A 72 -5.92 -1.87 -16.10
N ASP A 73 -4.60 -1.69 -15.99
CA ASP A 73 -4.03 -1.30 -14.70
C ASP A 73 -4.50 0.12 -14.38
N PRO A 74 -5.39 0.31 -13.39
CA PRO A 74 -5.84 1.64 -13.04
C PRO A 74 -4.82 2.37 -12.15
N LEU A 75 -3.76 1.67 -11.74
CA LEU A 75 -2.58 2.24 -11.13
C LEU A 75 -1.63 2.65 -12.25
N ALA A 76 -1.02 3.83 -12.18
CA ALA A 76 0.08 4.19 -13.08
C ALA A 76 1.37 3.38 -12.81
N LEU A 77 1.25 2.28 -12.06
CA LEU A 77 2.32 1.41 -11.57
C LEU A 77 2.82 0.44 -12.64
N GLY A 78 2.05 0.21 -13.71
CA GLY A 78 2.42 -0.72 -14.77
C GLY A 78 2.50 -2.16 -14.28
N LEU A 79 1.45 -2.61 -13.58
CA LEU A 79 1.31 -3.94 -13.00
C LEU A 79 1.26 -5.04 -14.06
N HIS A 80 1.93 -6.15 -13.77
CA HIS A 80 1.88 -7.38 -14.56
C HIS A 80 1.00 -8.41 -13.83
N HIS A 81 0.44 -9.37 -14.57
CA HIS A 81 -0.45 -10.39 -14.00
C HIS A 81 0.17 -11.20 -12.84
N ARG A 82 1.50 -11.32 -12.81
CA ARG A 82 2.22 -12.10 -11.79
C ARG A 82 2.75 -11.27 -10.64
N ASP A 83 2.60 -9.94 -10.69
CA ASP A 83 3.09 -9.08 -9.64
C ASP A 83 2.32 -9.35 -8.35
N LEU A 84 3.01 -9.24 -7.22
CA LEU A 84 2.37 -9.15 -5.90
C LEU A 84 2.40 -7.70 -5.47
N VAL A 85 1.37 -7.27 -4.74
CA VAL A 85 1.28 -5.92 -4.21
C VAL A 85 1.12 -6.00 -2.70
N LEU A 86 2.11 -5.47 -1.99
CA LEU A 86 2.03 -5.21 -0.58
C LEU A 86 1.45 -3.81 -0.38
N HIS A 87 0.27 -3.75 0.22
CA HIS A 87 -0.46 -2.54 0.52
C HIS A 87 -0.49 -2.31 2.04
N SER A 88 -0.12 -1.11 2.48
CA SER A 88 -0.30 -0.68 3.88
C SER A 88 -1.18 0.56 3.95
N ASP A 89 -2.22 0.51 4.77
CA ASP A 89 -3.06 1.66 5.09
C ASP A 89 -2.51 2.40 6.32
N HIS A 90 -2.28 3.71 6.18
CA HIS A 90 -1.71 4.57 7.21
C HIS A 90 -2.74 5.42 7.96
N ALA A 91 -4.04 5.17 7.78
CA ALA A 91 -5.08 5.85 8.55
C ALA A 91 -4.90 5.66 10.08
N ASP A 92 -4.44 4.47 10.49
CA ASP A 92 -4.31 4.09 11.91
C ASP A 92 -2.95 4.45 12.54
N GLY A 93 -2.03 5.05 11.78
CA GLY A 93 -0.76 5.56 12.31
C GLY A 93 0.42 4.59 12.24
N GLY A 94 0.37 3.52 11.47
CA GLY A 94 1.57 2.74 11.17
C GLY A 94 2.61 3.55 10.39
N GLU A 95 3.88 3.17 10.54
CA GLU A 95 5.02 3.89 9.97
C GLU A 95 5.98 2.93 9.28
N TRP A 96 6.55 3.36 8.15
CA TRP A 96 7.63 2.65 7.49
C TRP A 96 8.99 3.27 7.79
N HIS A 97 9.96 2.41 8.05
CA HIS A 97 11.35 2.78 8.24
C HIS A 97 12.24 2.00 7.28
N THR A 98 13.46 2.49 7.10
CA THR A 98 14.48 1.81 6.27
C THR A 98 15.81 1.74 7.01
N SER A 99 16.58 0.69 6.74
CA SER A 99 17.93 0.50 7.29
C SER A 99 18.83 -0.16 6.26
N SER A 100 20.08 0.29 6.18
CA SER A 100 21.12 -0.30 5.34
C SER A 100 21.86 -1.46 6.01
N ARG A 101 21.62 -1.72 7.31
CA ARG A 101 22.31 -2.79 8.06
C ARG A 101 21.50 -4.09 8.03
N ARG A 102 22.16 -5.20 7.66
CA ARG A 102 21.61 -6.57 7.72
C ARG A 102 22.22 -7.35 8.90
N PRO A 103 21.46 -8.25 9.55
CA PRO A 103 20.06 -8.10 9.95
C PRO A 103 19.97 -7.18 11.19
N MET A 104 18.94 -6.35 11.28
CA MET A 104 18.69 -5.58 12.50
C MET A 104 18.01 -6.45 13.56
N HIS A 105 18.51 -6.42 14.78
CA HIS A 105 17.65 -6.64 15.95
C HIS A 105 16.74 -5.42 16.08
N TYR A 106 15.43 -5.64 16.01
CA TYR A 106 14.44 -4.57 16.07
C TYR A 106 14.42 -3.95 17.48
N ALA A 107 15.25 -2.92 17.69
CA ALA A 107 15.35 -2.23 18.98
C ALA A 107 14.12 -1.37 19.31
N ALA A 108 13.31 -1.02 18.31
CA ALA A 108 12.13 -0.18 18.42
C ALA A 108 10.90 -0.91 17.83
N GLY A 109 10.28 -1.77 18.64
CA GLY A 109 9.05 -2.49 18.29
C GLY A 109 9.24 -3.66 17.32
N THR A 110 8.42 -4.70 17.48
CA THR A 110 8.37 -5.81 16.53
C THR A 110 7.73 -5.32 15.23
N PRO A 111 8.41 -5.39 14.07
CA PRO A 111 7.81 -4.98 12.82
C PRO A 111 6.64 -5.91 12.49
N LEU A 112 5.55 -5.34 11.96
CA LEU A 112 4.46 -6.13 11.42
C LEU A 112 4.91 -6.87 10.15
N VAL A 113 5.66 -6.17 9.31
CA VAL A 113 6.24 -6.70 8.06
C VAL A 113 7.63 -6.10 7.86
N ALA A 114 8.58 -6.90 7.39
CA ALA A 114 9.89 -6.42 6.92
C ALA A 114 10.26 -7.05 5.57
N LEU A 115 10.62 -6.20 4.62
CA LEU A 115 11.18 -6.54 3.31
C LEU A 115 12.68 -6.35 3.36
N HIS A 116 13.42 -7.46 3.44
CA HIS A 116 14.88 -7.43 3.35
C HIS A 116 15.29 -7.60 1.90
N THR A 117 15.85 -6.55 1.32
CA THR A 117 16.44 -6.55 -0.02
C THR A 117 17.95 -6.73 0.04
N GLU A 118 18.58 -7.06 -1.10
CA GLU A 118 20.04 -7.19 -1.29
C GLU A 118 20.88 -6.14 -0.57
N GLN A 119 20.42 -4.89 -0.50
CA GLN A 119 21.20 -3.77 0.05
C GLN A 119 20.57 -3.09 1.27
N SER A 120 19.27 -3.29 1.51
CA SER A 120 18.55 -2.56 2.55
C SER A 120 17.37 -3.34 3.10
N THR A 121 16.84 -2.92 4.24
CA THR A 121 15.58 -3.43 4.81
C THR A 121 14.59 -2.29 4.90
N ALA A 122 13.37 -2.49 4.41
CA ALA A 122 12.22 -1.65 4.72
C ALA A 122 11.27 -2.41 5.63
N TYR A 123 10.78 -1.77 6.69
CA TYR A 123 9.89 -2.43 7.66
C TYR A 123 8.82 -1.50 8.18
N CYS A 124 7.65 -2.06 8.48
CA CYS A 124 6.49 -1.35 9.00
C CYS A 124 6.34 -1.64 10.49
N VAL A 125 6.14 -0.59 11.30
CA VAL A 125 5.83 -0.65 12.73
C VAL A 125 4.52 0.05 13.03
N GLY A 126 3.91 -0.25 14.17
CA GLY A 126 2.64 0.34 14.59
C GLY A 126 1.42 -0.26 13.85
N PRO A 127 0.20 0.15 14.23
CA PRO A 127 -1.02 -0.38 13.64
C PRO A 127 -1.19 0.14 12.20
N ALA A 128 -0.94 -0.72 11.22
CA ALA A 128 -1.29 -0.49 9.83
C ALA A 128 -1.94 -1.75 9.26
N PRO A 129 -3.17 -1.66 8.75
CA PRO A 129 -3.77 -2.73 7.96
C PRO A 129 -2.89 -3.04 6.74
N LEU A 130 -2.17 -4.16 6.81
CA LEU A 130 -1.26 -4.62 5.76
C LEU A 130 -1.91 -5.77 4.98
N ARG A 131 -1.82 -5.71 3.65
CA ARG A 131 -2.37 -6.72 2.75
C ARG A 131 -1.34 -7.09 1.69
N LEU A 132 -1.12 -8.37 1.46
CA LEU A 132 -0.32 -8.89 0.36
C LEU A 132 -1.25 -9.64 -0.61
N VAL A 133 -1.44 -9.07 -1.80
CA VAL A 133 -2.38 -9.58 -2.80
C VAL A 133 -1.72 -9.75 -4.17
N PRO A 134 -2.21 -10.66 -5.03
CA PRO A 134 -1.86 -10.68 -6.44
C PRO A 134 -2.34 -9.40 -7.14
N ALA A 135 -1.58 -8.93 -8.13
CA ALA A 135 -1.92 -7.77 -8.94
C ALA A 135 -3.33 -7.84 -9.57
N PRO A 136 -3.81 -8.97 -10.13
CA PRO A 136 -5.19 -9.07 -10.63
C PRO A 136 -6.25 -8.84 -9.55
N SER A 137 -5.92 -9.11 -8.30
CA SER A 137 -6.80 -8.92 -7.16
C SER A 137 -6.76 -7.50 -6.62
N THR A 138 -5.90 -6.60 -7.10
CA THR A 138 -5.81 -5.22 -6.56
C THR A 138 -7.03 -4.37 -6.89
N GLY A 139 -7.87 -4.78 -7.84
CA GLY A 139 -9.08 -4.05 -8.23
C GLY A 139 -10.01 -3.71 -7.06
N HIS A 140 -10.16 -4.58 -6.06
CA HIS A 140 -10.97 -4.28 -4.87
C HIS A 140 -10.28 -3.31 -3.91
N LEU A 141 -8.96 -3.42 -3.73
CA LEU A 141 -8.17 -2.46 -2.93
C LEU A 141 -8.24 -1.06 -3.55
N TYR A 142 -8.26 -1.02 -4.89
CA TYR A 142 -8.36 0.18 -5.67
C TYR A 142 -9.78 0.76 -5.70
N ALA A 143 -10.84 -0.05 -5.75
CA ALA A 143 -12.22 0.45 -5.65
C ALA A 143 -12.45 1.17 -4.31
N THR A 144 -11.93 0.62 -3.21
CA THR A 144 -11.96 1.25 -1.88
C THR A 144 -11.12 2.53 -1.84
N PHE A 145 -9.99 2.56 -2.56
CA PHE A 145 -9.13 3.74 -2.68
C PHE A 145 -9.72 4.84 -3.57
N LEU A 146 -10.32 4.50 -4.71
CA LEU A 146 -10.96 5.46 -5.61
C LEU A 146 -12.17 6.12 -4.95
N ALA A 147 -12.94 5.36 -4.18
CA ALA A 147 -14.00 5.95 -3.37
C ALA A 147 -13.41 7.09 -2.51
N THR A 148 -12.27 6.86 -1.84
CA THR A 148 -11.67 7.80 -0.87
C THR A 148 -10.78 8.89 -1.45
N CYS A 149 -10.43 8.83 -2.74
CA CYS A 149 -9.49 9.76 -3.37
C CYS A 149 -10.00 10.43 -4.64
N VAL A 150 -11.12 9.98 -5.22
CA VAL A 150 -11.86 10.77 -6.20
C VAL A 150 -12.80 11.65 -5.41
N PRO A 151 -12.58 12.98 -5.36
CA PRO A 151 -13.53 13.86 -4.73
C PRO A 151 -14.89 13.61 -5.40
N PRO A 152 -15.96 13.39 -4.63
CA PRO A 152 -17.25 13.09 -5.21
C PRO A 152 -17.63 14.19 -6.18
N SER A 153 -18.20 13.79 -7.32
CA SER A 153 -18.61 14.76 -8.31
C SER A 153 -19.61 15.73 -7.68
N VAL A 154 -19.61 16.99 -8.13
CA VAL A 154 -20.61 17.99 -7.69
C VAL A 154 -22.04 17.45 -7.82
N ARG A 155 -22.28 16.57 -8.80
CA ARG A 155 -23.56 15.89 -9.00
C ARG A 155 -23.89 14.91 -7.87
N GLU A 156 -22.94 14.10 -7.43
CA GLU A 156 -23.11 13.14 -6.33
C GLU A 156 -23.30 13.86 -5.00
N VAL A 157 -22.50 14.89 -4.73
CA VAL A 157 -22.65 15.74 -3.53
C VAL A 157 -24.04 16.36 -3.49
N ARG A 158 -24.51 16.92 -4.61
CA ARG A 158 -25.87 17.49 -4.71
C ARG A 158 -26.97 16.45 -4.54
N ALA A 159 -26.80 15.25 -5.09
CA ALA A 159 -27.78 14.18 -4.96
C ALA A 159 -27.93 13.72 -3.50
N VAL A 160 -26.82 13.60 -2.76
CA VAL A 160 -26.83 13.19 -1.36
C VAL A 160 -27.40 14.28 -0.45
N LEU A 161 -27.01 15.54 -0.65
CA LEU A 161 -27.59 16.68 0.08
C LEU A 161 -29.09 16.85 -0.19
N ALA A 162 -29.55 16.59 -1.43
CA ALA A 162 -30.97 16.64 -1.77
C ALA A 162 -31.76 15.48 -1.16
N ALA A 163 -31.14 14.30 -1.01
CA ALA A 163 -31.76 13.13 -0.39
C ALA A 163 -31.81 13.20 1.15
N HIS A 164 -30.99 14.05 1.78
CA HIS A 164 -30.89 14.20 3.23
C HIS A 164 -30.94 15.69 3.64
N PRO A 165 -32.07 16.38 3.40
CA PRO A 165 -32.17 17.84 3.59
C PRO A 165 -31.99 18.29 5.05
N ASP A 166 -32.23 17.39 6.00
CA ASP A 166 -32.16 17.65 7.44
C ASP A 166 -30.82 17.21 8.07
N ALA A 167 -29.92 16.61 7.30
CA ALA A 167 -28.62 16.17 7.80
C ALA A 167 -27.64 17.34 7.89
N GLU A 168 -26.87 17.41 8.98
CA GLU A 168 -25.73 18.32 9.04
C GLU A 168 -24.76 18.03 7.88
N VAL A 169 -24.22 19.08 7.25
CA VAL A 169 -23.41 18.96 6.02
C VAL A 169 -22.25 17.96 6.20
N GLY A 170 -21.62 17.93 7.38
CA GLY A 170 -20.56 16.95 7.67
C GLY A 170 -21.04 15.50 7.69
N ALA A 171 -22.23 15.24 8.25
CA ALA A 171 -22.84 13.92 8.28
C ALA A 171 -23.32 13.48 6.89
N ALA A 172 -23.86 14.41 6.09
CA ALA A 172 -24.28 14.14 4.72
C ALA A 172 -23.10 13.83 3.80
N LEU A 173 -21.96 14.51 3.98
CA LEU A 173 -20.73 14.22 3.24
C LEU A 173 -20.19 12.84 3.58
N ALA A 174 -20.23 12.40 4.85
CA ALA A 174 -19.80 11.06 5.26
C ALA A 174 -20.62 9.90 4.65
N LEU A 175 -21.80 10.17 4.09
CA LEU A 175 -22.62 9.19 3.36
C LEU A 175 -22.18 9.04 1.89
N ILE A 176 -21.34 9.94 1.40
CA ILE A 176 -20.78 9.84 0.06
C ILE A 176 -19.59 8.89 0.13
N PRO A 177 -19.58 7.78 -0.64
CA PRO A 177 -18.48 6.82 -0.61
C PRO A 177 -17.14 7.50 -0.87
N GLY A 178 -16.38 7.70 0.22
CA GLY A 178 -15.04 8.26 0.30
C GLY A 178 -14.88 9.79 0.13
N ALA A 179 -15.89 10.54 0.59
CA ALA A 179 -15.68 11.92 1.07
C ALA A 179 -14.96 11.98 2.43
#